data_AF-A0A7W1QZH6-F1
#
_entry.id   AF-A0A7W1QZH6-F1
#
_cell.length_a   1.000
_cell.length_b   1.000
_cell.length_c   1.000
_cell.angle_alpha   90.00
_cell.angle_beta   90.00
_cell.angle_gamma   90.00
#
_symmetry.space_group_name_H-M   'P 1'
#
loop_
_entity.id
_entity.type
_entity.pdbx_description
1 polymer ?
#
loop_
_entity_poly.entity_id
_entity_poly.type
_entity_poly.pdbx_seq_one_letter_code
_entity_poly.pdbx_strand_id
1 'polypeptide(L)'
;MPTVILSKTSTPSNEKLIDALVAAPNLYVRYVEDGAADSSVLALYENGNVNVAHPIAKEVKDVVALRDKAIPLLIEHLEDTRPTSATVLLGGYLTDKPVRVPVGFVCLDILINIIGNNKLIFVEEPSDGFGGEVKDGYYFRPDDYKVYSDGKFKERPIVRIVKANWQKAYRDGKIKYEYKVEWK
;
A
#
# COMPACT_ATOMS: atom_id res chain seq x y z
N MET A 1 -13.96 15.99 25.94
CA MET A 1 -14.09 14.89 24.97
C MET A 1 -12.89 13.96 25.16
N PRO A 2 -13.05 12.64 25.33
CA PRO A 2 -11.89 11.78 25.53
C PRO A 2 -11.24 11.50 24.17
N THR A 3 -9.96 11.86 24.06
CA THR A 3 -9.08 11.47 22.95
C THR A 3 -8.77 9.99 23.11
N VAL A 4 -9.43 9.14 22.33
CA VAL A 4 -9.03 7.73 22.20
C VAL A 4 -7.80 7.69 21.31
N ILE A 5 -6.62 7.70 21.94
CA ILE A 5 -5.36 7.37 21.29
C ILE A 5 -5.45 5.88 20.99
N LEU A 6 -5.51 5.50 19.71
CA LEU A 6 -5.33 4.11 19.29
C LEU A 6 -3.92 3.68 19.70
N SER A 7 -3.83 3.01 20.85
CA SER A 7 -2.62 2.34 21.30
C SER A 7 -2.24 1.25 20.30
N LYS A 8 -0.95 1.04 20.08
CA LYS A 8 -0.35 -0.05 19.29
C LYS A 8 -1.18 -1.34 19.42
N THR A 9 -1.92 -1.73 18.38
CA THR A 9 -2.85 -2.88 18.43
C THR A 9 -2.27 -4.13 17.78
N SER A 10 -1.12 -4.00 17.10
CA SER A 10 -0.42 -5.13 16.54
C SER A 10 0.16 -6.02 17.63
N THR A 11 -0.02 -7.33 17.48
CA THR A 11 0.65 -8.31 18.34
C THR A 11 2.12 -8.43 17.90
N PRO A 12 3.04 -8.84 18.78
CA PRO A 12 4.44 -9.08 18.40
C PRO A 12 4.61 -10.07 17.23
N SER A 13 3.64 -10.96 17.01
CA SER A 13 3.63 -11.88 15.87
C SER A 13 3.29 -11.19 14.55
N ASN A 14 2.47 -10.13 14.58
CA ASN A 14 2.06 -9.39 13.40
C ASN A 14 3.13 -8.36 12.96
N GLU A 15 3.84 -7.76 13.91
CA GLU A 15 4.98 -6.86 13.61
C GLU A 15 6.05 -7.57 12.78
N LYS A 16 6.30 -8.86 13.06
CA LYS A 16 7.23 -9.68 12.29
C LYS A 16 6.88 -9.79 10.81
N LEU A 17 5.61 -9.64 10.45
CA LEU A 17 5.18 -9.67 9.05
C LEU A 17 5.54 -8.36 8.33
N ILE A 18 5.48 -7.22 9.04
CA ILE A 18 5.98 -5.95 8.48
C ILE A 18 7.51 -5.97 8.38
N ASP A 19 8.19 -6.50 9.38
CA ASP A 19 9.64 -6.70 9.31
C ASP A 19 10.03 -7.62 8.14
N ALA A 20 9.22 -8.66 7.88
CA ALA A 20 9.40 -9.53 6.72
C ALA A 20 9.20 -8.76 5.40
N LEU A 21 8.21 -7.88 5.29
CA LEU A 21 8.04 -7.01 4.11
C LEU A 21 9.27 -6.11 3.87
N VAL A 22 9.87 -5.57 4.93
CA VAL A 22 11.10 -4.76 4.84
C VAL A 22 12.30 -5.61 4.42
N ALA A 23 12.41 -6.83 4.95
CA ALA A 23 13.51 -7.75 4.67
C ALA A 23 13.34 -8.54 3.36
N ALA A 24 12.17 -8.47 2.72
CA ALA A 24 11.84 -9.23 1.53
C ALA A 24 12.85 -8.92 0.41
N PRO A 25 13.58 -9.93 -0.11
CA PRO A 25 14.62 -9.70 -1.11
C PRO A 25 14.04 -9.18 -2.42
N ASN A 26 12.79 -9.52 -2.73
CA ASN A 26 12.09 -9.05 -3.92
C ASN A 26 10.58 -9.03 -3.70
N LEU A 27 9.96 -7.84 -3.81
CA LEU A 27 8.50 -7.67 -3.84
C LEU A 27 7.91 -7.74 -5.25
N TYR A 28 8.76 -7.91 -6.27
CA TYR A 28 8.45 -8.08 -7.69
C TYR A 28 7.56 -6.98 -8.30
N VAL A 29 7.58 -5.79 -7.70
CA VAL A 29 6.81 -4.64 -8.16
C VAL A 29 7.72 -3.45 -8.48
N ARG A 30 7.39 -2.77 -9.58
CA ARG A 30 7.98 -1.48 -9.94
C ARG A 30 6.85 -0.50 -10.27
N TYR A 31 6.52 0.38 -9.32
CA TYR A 31 5.53 1.43 -9.49
C TYR A 31 5.98 2.47 -10.53
N VAL A 32 5.01 3.08 -11.21
CA VAL A 32 5.22 4.14 -12.21
C VAL A 32 4.45 5.38 -11.76
N GLU A 33 5.02 6.57 -11.97
CA GLU A 33 4.48 7.85 -11.48
C GLU A 33 3.37 8.45 -12.36
N ASP A 34 3.09 7.91 -13.54
CA ASP A 34 2.09 8.45 -14.48
C ASP A 34 0.64 8.35 -14.00
N GLY A 35 0.43 7.96 -12.75
CA GLY A 35 -0.90 7.81 -12.16
C GLY A 35 -1.61 6.55 -12.64
N ALA A 36 -0.96 5.70 -13.45
CA ALA A 36 -1.48 4.38 -13.78
C ALA A 36 -1.21 3.44 -12.60
N ALA A 37 -2.26 3.06 -11.88
CA ALA A 37 -2.23 1.99 -10.88
C ALA A 37 -2.02 0.59 -11.48
N ASP A 38 -1.24 0.50 -12.55
CA ASP A 38 -0.89 -0.76 -13.19
C ASP A 38 -0.16 -1.65 -12.18
N SER A 39 0.71 -1.08 -11.33
CA SER A 39 1.57 -1.84 -10.42
C SER A 39 1.02 -1.91 -9.01
N SER A 40 0.69 -3.13 -8.56
CA SER A 40 0.46 -3.45 -7.16
C SER A 40 1.31 -4.66 -6.74
N VAL A 41 1.70 -4.74 -5.47
CA VAL A 41 2.27 -5.98 -4.90
C VAL A 41 1.27 -7.15 -4.91
N LEU A 42 -0.01 -6.86 -5.14
CA LEU A 42 -1.08 -7.85 -5.33
C LEU A 42 -1.55 -7.97 -6.79
N ALA A 43 -0.99 -7.19 -7.72
CA ALA A 43 -1.35 -7.28 -9.13
C ALA A 43 -0.75 -8.55 -9.75
N LEU A 44 -1.63 -9.42 -10.24
CA LEU A 44 -1.28 -10.41 -11.26
C LEU A 44 -1.43 -9.70 -12.61
N TYR A 45 -0.33 -9.22 -13.18
CA TYR A 45 -0.38 -8.68 -14.53
C TYR A 45 -0.65 -9.78 -15.55
N GLU A 46 -1.89 -9.85 -16.02
CA GLU A 46 -2.24 -10.46 -17.29
C GLU A 46 -3.19 -9.51 -18.01
N ASN A 47 -2.64 -8.41 -18.54
CA ASN A 47 -3.36 -7.53 -19.47
C ASN A 47 -2.48 -7.18 -20.67
N GLY A 48 -2.62 -8.00 -21.71
CA GLY A 48 -2.76 -7.49 -23.07
C GLY A 48 -1.53 -7.35 -23.95
N ASN A 49 -0.28 -7.25 -23.47
CA ASN A 49 0.92 -7.35 -24.35
C ASN A 49 2.31 -7.46 -23.67
N VAL A 50 2.42 -7.77 -22.38
CA VAL A 50 3.71 -8.15 -21.77
C VAL A 50 3.46 -9.25 -20.74
N ASN A 51 3.81 -10.49 -21.10
CA ASN A 51 3.78 -11.65 -20.20
C ASN A 51 4.85 -11.52 -19.11
N VAL A 52 4.54 -10.88 -17.98
CA VAL A 52 5.28 -11.14 -16.75
C VAL A 52 4.30 -11.26 -15.58
N ALA A 53 3.72 -12.45 -15.41
CA ALA A 53 3.10 -12.85 -14.16
C ALA A 53 4.20 -13.00 -13.11
N HIS A 54 4.55 -11.90 -12.46
CA HIS A 54 5.47 -11.94 -11.34
C HIS A 54 4.82 -12.66 -10.15
N PRO A 55 5.55 -13.56 -9.47
CA PRO A 55 5.01 -14.22 -8.30
C PRO A 55 4.80 -13.19 -7.19
N ILE A 56 3.66 -13.27 -6.52
CA ILE A 56 3.42 -12.45 -5.34
C ILE A 56 4.31 -12.96 -4.21
N ALA A 57 5.07 -12.03 -3.64
CA ALA A 57 6.00 -12.31 -2.57
C ALA A 57 5.29 -13.00 -1.39
N LYS A 58 5.96 -13.98 -0.78
CA LYS A 58 5.41 -14.76 0.34
C LYS A 58 5.00 -13.83 1.49
N GLU A 59 5.78 -12.80 1.75
CA GLU A 59 5.58 -11.83 2.81
C GLU A 59 4.28 -11.04 2.62
N VAL A 60 3.94 -10.71 1.37
CA VAL A 60 2.66 -10.09 1.02
C VAL A 60 1.52 -11.09 1.25
N LYS A 61 1.67 -12.34 0.81
CA LYS A 61 0.67 -13.40 1.05
C LYS A 61 0.42 -13.64 2.54
N ASP A 62 1.47 -13.64 3.36
CA ASP A 62 1.37 -13.85 4.81
C ASP A 62 0.59 -12.71 5.49
N VAL A 63 0.78 -11.45 5.05
CA VAL A 63 -0.01 -10.31 5.55
C VAL A 63 -1.48 -10.44 5.14
N VAL A 64 -1.75 -10.78 3.88
CA VAL A 64 -3.12 -10.99 3.36
C VAL A 64 -3.81 -12.16 4.09
N ALA A 65 -3.07 -13.20 4.45
CA ALA A 65 -3.58 -14.36 5.19
C ALA A 65 -4.11 -14.02 6.58
N LEU A 66 -3.79 -12.84 7.14
CA LEU A 66 -4.37 -12.34 8.39
C LEU A 66 -5.86 -11.97 8.28
N ARG A 67 -6.41 -11.86 7.05
CA ARG A 67 -7.81 -11.48 6.79
C ARG A 67 -8.16 -10.16 7.48
N ASP A 68 -9.23 -10.09 8.26
CA ASP A 68 -9.69 -8.88 8.95
C ASP A 68 -8.61 -8.23 9.84
N LYS A 69 -7.65 -9.02 10.34
CA LYS A 69 -6.54 -8.51 11.16
C LYS A 69 -5.45 -7.80 10.34
N ALA A 70 -5.45 -7.94 9.01
CA ALA A 70 -4.52 -7.23 8.13
C ALA A 70 -4.80 -5.73 8.13
N ILE A 71 -6.07 -5.32 8.11
CA ILE A 71 -6.47 -3.90 8.00
C ILE A 71 -5.86 -3.03 9.12
N PRO A 72 -6.08 -3.30 10.42
CA PRO A 72 -5.50 -2.47 11.47
C PRO A 72 -3.97 -2.50 11.47
N LEU A 73 -3.36 -3.63 11.13
CA LEU A 73 -1.90 -3.76 11.02
C LEU A 73 -1.34 -2.84 9.92
N LEU A 74 -1.92 -2.87 8.72
CA LEU A 74 -1.51 -2.07 7.58
C LEU A 74 -1.70 -0.57 7.85
N ILE A 75 -2.83 -0.19 8.45
CA ILE A 75 -3.12 1.20 8.84
C ILE A 75 -2.07 1.73 9.84
N GLU A 76 -1.66 0.90 10.80
CA GLU A 76 -0.66 1.27 11.80
C GLU A 76 0.68 1.66 11.16
N HIS A 77 1.03 1.01 10.05
CA HIS A 77 2.33 1.14 9.37
C HIS A 77 2.31 2.11 8.18
N LEU A 78 1.22 2.83 7.94
CA LEU A 78 1.15 3.83 6.85
C LEU A 78 2.14 4.98 6.98
N GLU A 79 2.81 5.17 8.12
CA GLU A 79 3.86 6.19 8.31
C GLU A 79 5.27 5.58 8.34
N ASP A 80 5.41 4.27 8.10
CA ASP A 80 6.68 3.58 8.22
C ASP A 80 7.58 3.88 7.01
N THR A 81 8.72 4.52 7.30
CA THR A 81 9.68 5.04 6.34
C THR A 81 10.77 4.04 5.96
N ARG A 82 10.74 2.80 6.48
CA ARG A 82 11.77 1.80 6.18
C ARG A 82 11.70 1.40 4.69
N PRO A 83 12.82 1.41 3.95
CA PRO A 83 12.84 1.04 2.55
C PRO A 83 12.53 -0.44 2.35
N THR A 84 11.85 -0.77 1.26
CA THR A 84 11.62 -2.15 0.79
C THR A 84 12.40 -2.44 -0.49
N SER A 85 12.28 -3.66 -1.02
CA SER A 85 12.78 -4.02 -2.35
C SER A 85 11.87 -3.56 -3.50
N ALA A 86 10.65 -3.08 -3.22
CA ALA A 86 9.80 -2.44 -4.23
C ALA A 86 10.43 -1.12 -4.70
N THR A 87 10.19 -0.77 -5.96
CA THR A 87 10.77 0.44 -6.58
C THR A 87 9.74 1.30 -7.29
N VAL A 88 10.03 2.59 -7.47
CA VAL A 88 9.22 3.55 -8.23
C VAL A 88 10.10 4.36 -9.18
N LEU A 89 9.60 4.65 -10.38
CA LEU A 89 10.21 5.60 -11.32
C LEU A 89 9.58 6.98 -11.12
N LEU A 90 10.31 7.92 -10.49
CA LEU A 90 9.86 9.30 -10.26
C LEU A 90 10.28 10.19 -11.45
N GLY A 91 9.41 11.00 -12.00
CA GLY A 91 9.57 11.73 -13.27
C GLY A 91 9.07 10.97 -14.51
N GLY A 92 8.25 9.93 -14.35
CA GLY A 92 7.80 9.03 -15.43
C GLY A 92 8.94 8.27 -16.11
N TYR A 93 8.79 7.95 -17.40
CA TYR A 93 9.80 7.27 -18.23
C TYR A 93 11.10 8.08 -18.45
N LEU A 94 11.16 9.33 -17.97
CA LEU A 94 12.30 10.22 -18.20
C LEU A 94 13.42 10.04 -17.17
N THR A 95 13.22 9.21 -16.15
CA THR A 95 14.28 8.89 -15.18
C THR A 95 14.57 7.39 -15.19
N ASP A 96 15.84 7.05 -15.46
CA ASP A 96 16.29 5.65 -15.54
C ASP A 96 16.64 5.06 -14.15
N LYS A 97 16.46 5.83 -13.06
CA LYS A 97 16.91 5.44 -11.72
C LYS A 97 15.72 5.13 -10.82
N PRO A 98 15.34 3.85 -10.70
CA PRO A 98 14.32 3.44 -9.74
C PRO A 98 14.75 3.77 -8.31
N VAL A 99 13.82 4.34 -7.55
CA VAL A 99 13.98 4.66 -6.13
C VAL A 99 13.22 3.62 -5.32
N ARG A 100 13.77 3.21 -4.17
CA ARG A 100 13.06 2.27 -3.28
C ARG A 100 11.79 2.90 -2.74
N VAL A 101 10.80 2.06 -2.44
CA VAL A 101 9.53 2.50 -1.87
C VAL A 101 9.49 2.15 -0.38
N PRO A 102 9.04 3.07 0.49
CA PRO A 102 8.90 2.79 1.91
C PRO A 102 7.75 1.82 2.18
N VAL A 103 7.88 1.03 3.25
CA VAL A 103 6.88 0.02 3.60
C VAL A 103 5.51 0.62 3.87
N GLY A 104 5.41 1.87 4.34
CA GLY A 104 4.12 2.55 4.49
C GLY A 104 3.32 2.70 3.20
N PHE A 105 3.97 2.88 2.04
CA PHE A 105 3.28 2.86 0.75
C PHE A 105 2.89 1.45 0.32
N VAL A 106 3.75 0.44 0.55
CA VAL A 106 3.40 -0.97 0.32
C VAL A 106 2.20 -1.38 1.18
N CYS A 107 2.11 -0.89 2.43
CA CYS A 107 0.96 -1.11 3.29
C CYS A 107 -0.31 -0.46 2.75
N LEU A 108 -0.22 0.75 2.19
CA LEU A 108 -1.35 1.41 1.53
C LEU A 108 -1.83 0.62 0.31
N ASP A 109 -0.92 0.16 -0.53
CA ASP A 109 -1.20 -0.63 -1.73
C ASP A 109 -1.94 -1.94 -1.37
N ILE A 110 -1.42 -2.71 -0.40
CA ILE A 110 -2.11 -3.90 0.11
C ILE A 110 -3.49 -3.53 0.67
N LEU A 111 -3.58 -2.46 1.47
CA LEU A 111 -4.81 -2.04 2.14
C LEU A 111 -5.93 -1.72 1.14
N ILE A 112 -5.63 -0.93 0.10
CA ILE A 112 -6.60 -0.54 -0.95
C ILE A 112 -7.11 -1.79 -1.67
N ASN A 113 -6.23 -2.73 -1.98
CA ASN A 113 -6.59 -3.96 -2.68
C ASN A 113 -7.42 -4.92 -1.81
N ILE A 114 -7.15 -5.01 -0.50
CA ILE A 114 -7.84 -6.01 0.33
C ILE A 114 -9.26 -5.62 0.77
N ILE A 115 -9.61 -4.34 0.70
CA ILE A 115 -10.95 -3.85 1.14
C ILE A 115 -12.03 -3.93 0.06
N GLY A 116 -11.67 -4.31 -1.17
CA GLY A 116 -12.62 -4.43 -2.31
C GLY A 116 -13.22 -3.09 -2.75
N ASN A 117 -14.23 -3.15 -3.62
CA ASN A 117 -14.91 -1.96 -4.20
C ASN A 117 -15.79 -1.25 -3.15
N ASN A 118 -15.14 -0.55 -2.22
CA ASN A 118 -15.78 0.25 -1.20
C ASN A 118 -16.11 1.66 -1.70
N LYS A 119 -17.39 1.94 -2.01
CA LYS A 119 -17.85 3.25 -2.52
C LYS A 119 -17.52 4.46 -1.62
N LEU A 120 -17.12 4.26 -0.36
CA LEU A 120 -16.67 5.35 0.51
C LEU A 120 -15.20 5.73 0.25
N ILE A 121 -14.43 4.81 -0.31
CA ILE A 121 -13.01 4.95 -0.62
C ILE A 121 -12.81 5.09 -2.12
N PHE A 122 -13.66 4.48 -2.94
CA PHE A 122 -13.58 4.50 -4.39
C PHE A 122 -14.64 5.42 -5.04
N VAL A 123 -14.31 6.02 -6.18
CA VAL A 123 -15.18 6.84 -7.05
C VAL A 123 -15.87 5.92 -8.07
N GLU A 124 -17.16 6.13 -8.36
CA GLU A 124 -17.98 5.24 -9.22
C GLU A 124 -17.90 5.54 -10.75
N GLU A 125 -16.89 6.25 -11.24
CA GLU A 125 -16.87 6.69 -12.64
C GLU A 125 -16.44 5.60 -13.64
N PRO A 126 -16.81 5.72 -14.94
CA PRO A 126 -16.58 4.68 -15.93
C PRO A 126 -15.07 4.52 -16.18
N SER A 127 -14.59 3.32 -15.87
CA SER A 127 -13.18 2.99 -15.69
C SER A 127 -12.31 3.15 -16.93
N ASP A 128 -11.21 3.87 -16.78
CA ASP A 128 -9.96 3.61 -17.47
C ASP A 128 -9.03 2.66 -16.66
N GLY A 129 -9.38 2.31 -15.41
CA GLY A 129 -8.77 1.20 -14.68
C GLY A 129 -7.48 1.54 -13.93
N PHE A 130 -7.24 2.83 -13.62
CA PHE A 130 -5.91 3.33 -13.26
C PHE A 130 -5.75 3.84 -11.82
N GLY A 131 -6.56 3.41 -10.84
CA GLY A 131 -6.40 3.84 -9.44
C GLY A 131 -6.59 5.34 -9.18
N GLY A 132 -6.99 6.12 -10.19
CA GLY A 132 -7.70 7.39 -10.06
C GLY A 132 -9.06 7.27 -9.37
N GLU A 133 -9.42 6.05 -8.97
CA GLU A 133 -10.67 5.76 -8.28
C GLU A 133 -10.57 5.97 -6.78
N VAL A 134 -9.40 6.11 -6.13
CA VAL A 134 -9.36 6.35 -4.67
C VAL A 134 -9.63 7.82 -4.34
N LYS A 135 -10.64 8.07 -3.50
CA LYS A 135 -11.05 9.41 -3.06
C LYS A 135 -9.92 10.15 -2.34
N ASP A 136 -9.89 11.46 -2.57
CA ASP A 136 -9.03 12.40 -1.87
C ASP A 136 -9.04 12.16 -0.35
N GLY A 137 -7.85 12.11 0.23
CA GLY A 137 -7.67 11.86 1.66
C GLY A 137 -7.59 10.38 2.06
N TYR A 138 -7.75 9.43 1.14
CA TYR A 138 -7.47 8.00 1.40
C TYR A 138 -6.26 7.46 0.63
N TYR A 139 -5.60 8.30 -0.16
CA TYR A 139 -4.42 7.96 -0.94
C TYR A 139 -3.29 8.97 -0.73
N PHE A 140 -2.06 8.48 -0.76
CA PHE A 140 -0.84 9.28 -0.92
C PHE A 140 0.07 8.58 -1.92
N ARG A 141 0.91 9.36 -2.60
CA ARG A 141 1.83 8.85 -3.63
C ARG A 141 3.14 8.33 -3.01
N PRO A 142 3.92 7.51 -3.72
CA PRO A 142 5.26 7.11 -3.25
C PRO A 142 6.17 8.31 -2.96
N ASP A 143 6.09 9.39 -3.75
CA ASP A 143 6.89 10.61 -3.59
C ASP A 143 6.39 11.52 -2.44
N ASP A 144 5.26 11.18 -1.81
CA ASP A 144 4.88 11.79 -0.54
C ASP A 144 5.78 11.36 0.63
N TYR A 145 6.70 10.44 0.37
CA TYR A 145 7.88 10.22 1.18
C TYR A 145 9.08 10.86 0.49
N LYS A 146 9.55 11.98 1.04
CA LYS A 146 10.75 12.65 0.53
C LYS A 146 11.96 11.78 0.77
N VAL A 147 12.70 11.49 -0.30
CA VAL A 147 14.00 10.82 -0.22
C VAL A 147 15.07 11.87 0.03
N TYR A 148 15.83 11.71 1.11
CA TYR A 148 16.96 12.57 1.43
C TYR A 148 18.26 11.98 0.85
N SER A 149 19.29 12.81 0.74
CA SER A 149 20.61 12.43 0.21
C SER A 149 21.29 11.29 0.99
N ASP A 150 20.86 11.03 2.22
CA ASP A 150 21.32 9.91 3.06
C ASP A 150 20.50 8.61 2.85
N GLY A 151 19.61 8.59 1.86
CA GLY A 151 18.76 7.44 1.54
C GLY A 151 17.61 7.22 2.53
N LYS A 152 17.40 8.14 3.49
CA LYS A 152 16.26 8.07 4.41
C LYS A 152 15.02 8.69 3.79
N PHE A 153 13.87 8.11 4.15
CA PHE A 153 12.57 8.66 3.83
C PHE A 153 12.07 9.53 4.98
N LYS A 154 11.37 10.61 4.65
CA LYS A 154 10.51 11.35 5.58
C LYS A 154 9.14 11.53 4.96
N GLU A 155 8.12 11.14 5.69
CA GLU A 155 6.74 11.32 5.29
C GLU A 155 6.36 12.80 5.26
N ARG A 156 5.60 13.20 4.22
CA ARG A 156 4.90 14.49 4.18
C ARG A 156 3.65 14.43 5.07
N PRO A 157 3.11 15.59 5.50
CA PRO A 157 1.90 15.64 6.33
C PRO A 157 0.69 14.89 5.76
N ILE A 158 0.58 14.77 4.42
CA ILE A 158 -0.51 14.04 3.76
C ILE A 158 -0.58 12.57 4.19
N VAL A 159 0.56 11.92 4.43
CA VAL A 159 0.62 10.52 4.90
C VAL A 159 -0.12 10.36 6.23
N ARG A 160 0.07 11.31 7.15
CA ARG A 160 -0.58 11.32 8.47
C ARG A 160 -2.08 11.57 8.36
N ILE A 161 -2.48 12.45 7.44
CA ILE A 161 -3.91 12.75 7.16
C ILE A 161 -4.60 11.50 6.63
N VAL A 162 -3.99 10.83 5.65
CA VAL A 162 -4.52 9.60 5.06
C VAL A 162 -4.63 8.50 6.11
N LYS A 163 -3.60 8.29 6.93
CA LYS A 163 -3.65 7.34 8.04
C LYS A 163 -4.81 7.63 9.00
N ALA A 164 -5.00 8.89 9.40
CA ALA A 164 -6.09 9.28 10.28
C ALA A 164 -7.47 8.99 9.68
N ASN A 165 -7.64 9.20 8.37
CA ASN A 165 -8.87 8.88 7.65
C ASN A 165 -9.13 7.38 7.59
N TRP A 166 -8.11 6.57 7.29
CA TRP A 166 -8.20 5.11 7.34
C TRP A 166 -8.53 4.59 8.74
N GLN A 167 -7.88 5.10 9.77
CA GLN A 167 -8.19 4.76 11.17
C GLN A 167 -9.64 5.08 11.52
N LYS A 168 -10.13 6.25 11.08
CA LYS A 168 -11.52 6.65 11.27
C LYS A 168 -12.48 5.71 10.54
N ALA A 169 -12.21 5.40 9.27
CA ALA A 169 -13.05 4.50 8.48
C ALA A 169 -13.10 3.09 9.09
N TYR A 170 -11.98 2.56 9.57
CA TYR A 170 -11.93 1.29 10.29
C TYR A 170 -12.76 1.31 11.58
N ARG A 171 -12.54 2.32 12.43
CA ARG A 171 -13.26 2.47 13.70
C ARG A 171 -14.77 2.64 13.51
N ASP A 172 -15.17 3.33 12.45
CA ASP A 172 -16.59 3.53 12.11
C ASP A 172 -17.22 2.30 11.42
N GLY A 173 -16.48 1.20 11.25
CA GLY A 173 -16.97 -0.02 10.58
C GLY A 173 -17.23 0.14 9.08
N LYS A 174 -16.63 1.17 8.46
CA LYS A 174 -16.87 1.54 7.05
C LYS A 174 -16.05 0.73 6.06
N ILE A 175 -14.98 0.10 6.52
CA ILE A 175 -14.12 -0.78 5.72
C ILE A 175 -14.07 -2.17 6.36
N LYS A 176 -13.99 -3.20 5.53
CA LYS A 176 -13.89 -4.61 5.93
C LYS A 176 -13.02 -5.34 4.93
N TYR A 177 -12.51 -6.50 5.31
CA TYR A 177 -11.71 -7.31 4.40
C TYR A 177 -12.63 -7.98 3.37
N GLU A 178 -12.34 -7.79 2.08
CA GLU A 178 -13.13 -8.34 0.97
C GLU A 178 -12.29 -9.14 -0.04
N TYR A 179 -10.98 -9.22 0.15
CA TYR A 179 -10.08 -9.87 -0.79
C TYR A 179 -10.31 -11.37 -0.93
N LYS A 180 -10.70 -11.79 -2.13
CA LYS A 180 -10.94 -13.20 -2.48
C LYS A 180 -10.05 -13.59 -3.65
N VAL A 181 -8.87 -14.12 -3.35
CA VAL A 181 -7.99 -14.74 -4.35
C VAL A 181 -7.45 -16.05 -3.80
N GLU A 182 -7.44 -17.07 -4.65
CA GLU A 182 -6.74 -18.32 -4.43
C GLU A 182 -5.41 -18.26 -5.17
N TRP A 183 -4.31 -18.19 -4.41
CA TRP A 183 -2.97 -18.22 -4.96
C TRP A 183 -2.63 -19.65 -5.37
N LYS A 184 -2.31 -19.88 -6.65
CA LYS A 184 -1.75 -21.14 -7.12
C LYS A 184 -0.28 -21.28 -6.77
#